data_AF-A0A6I4XIV1-F1
#
_entry.id   AF-A0A6I4XIV1-F1
#
_cell.length_a   1.000
_cell.length_b   1.000
_cell.length_c   1.000
_cell.angle_alpha   90.00
_cell.angle_beta   90.00
_cell.angle_gamma   90.00
#
_symmetry.space_group_name_H-M   'P 1'
#
loop_
_entity.id
_entity.type
_entity.pdbx_description
1 polymer ?
#
loop_
_entity_poly.entity_id
_entity_poly.type
_entity_poly.pdbx_seq_one_letter_code
_entity_poly.pdbx_strand_id
1 'polypeptide(L)' 'MSTKSQVLTLLMKQTPAFLSGEEMAQRLSLSRTAIWKAINELKKDGYQITSVQNKGYRLEKSDVLSAEGIQLAL' A
#
# COMPACT_ATOMS: atom_id res chain seq x y z
N MET A 1 -11.72 -10.29 -1.90
CA MET A 1 -10.46 -9.53 -1.71
C MET A 1 -10.75 -8.38 -0.77
N SER A 2 -9.93 -8.18 0.26
CA SER A 2 -10.10 -7.07 1.20
C SER A 2 -9.38 -5.82 0.66
N THR A 3 -9.92 -4.64 0.97
CA THR A 3 -9.34 -3.33 0.59
C THR A 3 -7.85 -3.23 0.94
N LYS A 4 -7.46 -3.79 2.10
CA LYS A 4 -6.08 -3.88 2.59
C LYS A 4 -5.12 -4.50 1.55
N SER A 5 -5.44 -5.69 1.07
CA SER A 5 -4.60 -6.43 0.10
C SER A 5 -4.55 -5.74 -1.26
N GLN A 6 -5.65 -5.10 -1.69
CA GLN A 6 -5.63 -4.32 -2.93
C GLN A 6 -4.66 -3.12 -2.85
N VAL A 7 -4.71 -2.39 -1.72
CA VAL A 7 -3.79 -1.27 -1.48
C VAL A 7 -2.34 -1.75 -1.39
N LEU A 8 -2.09 -2.85 -0.67
CA LEU A 8 -0.75 -3.44 -0.55
C LEU A 8 -0.19 -3.86 -1.91
N THR A 9 -0.97 -4.62 -2.68
CA THR A 9 -0.58 -5.05 -4.04
C THR A 9 -0.26 -3.86 -4.93
N LEU A 10 -1.05 -2.78 -4.85
CA LEU A 10 -0.83 -1.58 -5.65
C LEU A 10 0.49 -0.88 -5.26
N LEU A 11 0.76 -0.75 -3.96
CA LEU A 11 2.02 -0.20 -3.46
C LEU A 11 3.21 -1.06 -3.89
N MET A 12 3.13 -2.39 -3.73
CA MET A 12 4.19 -3.32 -4.14
C MET A 12 4.51 -3.20 -5.64
N LYS A 13 3.50 -3.07 -6.50
CA LYS A 13 3.67 -2.89 -7.95
C LYS A 13 4.28 -1.55 -8.36
N GLN A 14 4.16 -0.52 -7.52
CA GLN A 14 4.73 0.80 -7.79
C GLN A 14 6.02 1.06 -7.03
N THR A 15 6.38 0.24 -6.04
CA THR A 15 7.68 0.32 -5.37
C THR A 15 8.81 0.26 -6.40
N PRO A 16 9.79 1.18 -6.35
CA PRO A 16 10.11 2.12 -5.25
C PRO A 16 9.50 3.53 -5.36
N ALA A 17 8.51 3.76 -6.22
CA ALA A 17 7.83 5.05 -6.39
C ALA A 17 6.79 5.32 -5.28
N PHE A 18 6.41 6.60 -5.15
CA PHE A 18 5.34 7.04 -4.25
C PHE A 18 4.01 7.10 -5.01
N LEU A 19 2.94 6.66 -4.35
CA LEU A 19 1.57 6.74 -4.83
C LEU A 19 0.77 7.70 -3.96
N SER A 20 0.11 8.68 -4.58
CA SER A 20 -0.79 9.56 -3.84
C SER A 20 -2.04 8.80 -3.37
N GLY A 21 -2.58 9.17 -2.19
CA GLY A 21 -3.83 8.56 -1.70
C GLY A 21 -5.02 8.79 -2.63
N GLU A 22 -4.98 9.87 -3.41
CA GLU A 22 -5.97 10.20 -4.44
C GLU A 22 -5.85 9.29 -5.65
N GLU A 23 -4.63 9.03 -6.14
CA GLU A 23 -4.41 8.10 -7.24
C GLU A 23 -4.79 6.66 -6.86
N MET A 24 -4.44 6.22 -5.65
CA MET A 24 -4.87 4.89 -5.18
C MET A 24 -6.39 4.79 -5.06
N ALA A 25 -7.05 5.86 -4.57
CA ALA A 25 -8.50 5.95 -4.49
C ALA A 25 -9.15 5.84 -5.88
N GLN A 26 -8.61 6.52 -6.89
CA GLN A 26 -9.12 6.43 -8.26
C GLN A 26 -8.88 5.04 -8.88
N ARG A 27 -7.67 4.48 -8.76
CA ARG A 27 -7.33 3.18 -9.34
C ARG A 27 -8.12 2.02 -8.73
N LEU A 28 -8.47 2.12 -7.44
CA LEU A 28 -9.23 1.10 -6.73
C LEU A 28 -10.73 1.41 -6.68
N SER A 29 -11.18 2.56 -7.21
CA SER A 29 -12.56 3.06 -7.05
C SER A 29 -13.02 3.07 -5.58
N LEU A 30 -12.15 3.55 -4.70
CA LEU A 30 -12.36 3.62 -3.25
C LEU A 30 -12.24 5.06 -2.74
N SER A 31 -12.83 5.33 -1.58
CA SER A 31 -12.66 6.62 -0.93
C SER A 31 -11.25 6.78 -0.36
N ARG A 32 -10.71 8.01 -0.34
CA ARG A 32 -9.41 8.33 0.29
C ARG A 32 -9.34 7.88 1.76
N THR A 33 -10.48 7.92 2.46
CA THR A 33 -10.62 7.41 3.83
C THR A 33 -10.46 5.89 3.92
N ALA A 34 -10.95 5.12 2.94
CA ALA A 34 -10.76 3.67 2.88
C ALA A 34 -9.29 3.32 2.61
N ILE A 35 -8.63 4.07 1.72
CA ILE A 35 -7.18 3.95 1.51
C ILE A 35 -6.43 4.24 2.81
N TRP A 36 -6.72 5.35 3.49
CA TRP A 36 -6.06 5.70 4.75
C TRP A 36 -6.25 4.62 5.83
N LYS A 37 -7.48 4.09 5.98
CA LYS A 37 -7.75 2.97 6.91
C LYS A 37 -6.91 1.74 6.57
N ALA A 38 -6.90 1.32 5.30
CA ALA A 38 -6.11 0.18 4.84
C ALA A 38 -4.60 0.38 5.06
N ILE A 39 -4.07 1.56 4.77
CA ILE A 39 -2.66 1.90 5.04
C ILE A 39 -2.35 1.81 6.54
N ASN A 40 -3.25 2.32 7.39
CA ASN A 40 -3.06 2.28 8.83
C ASN A 40 -3.12 0.84 9.37
N GLU A 41 -4.00 0.00 8.83
CA GLU A 41 -4.08 -1.43 9.14
C GLU A 41 -2.81 -2.17 8.69
N LEU A 42 -2.29 -1.89 7.49
CA LEU A 42 -1.02 -2.44 7.02
C LEU A 42 0.14 -2.04 7.94
N LYS A 43 0.21 -0.78 8.37
CA LYS A 43 1.22 -0.35 9.34
C LYS A 43 1.13 -1.11 10.66
N LYS A 44 -0.09 -1.39 11.13
CA LYS A 44 -0.34 -2.20 12.35
C LYS A 44 0.04 -3.67 12.16
N ASP A 45 -0.13 -4.22 10.96
CA ASP A 45 0.29 -5.58 10.59
C ASP A 45 1.83 -5.74 10.55
N GLY A 46 2.59 -4.64 10.61
CA GLY A 46 4.05 -4.64 10.56
C GLY A 46 4.65 -4.20 9.22
N TYR A 47 3.83 -3.78 8.24
CA TYR A 47 4.35 -3.25 6.99
C TYR A 47 4.93 -1.85 7.18
N GLN A 48 6.18 -1.65 6.77
CA GLN A 48 6.79 -0.32 6.73
C GLN A 48 6.26 0.46 5.52
N ILE A 49 5.28 1.32 5.74
CA ILE A 49 4.76 2.25 4.73
C ILE A 49 5.16 3.67 5.08
N THR A 50 6.01 4.26 4.26
CA THR A 50 6.43 5.66 4.38
C THR A 50 5.34 6.56 3.79
N SER A 51 4.96 7.59 4.53
CA SER A 51 4.00 8.61 4.09
C SER A 51 4.69 9.96 4.06
N VAL A 52 4.73 10.61 2.90
CA VAL A 52 5.34 11.93 2.73
C VAL A 52 4.29 12.92 2.27
N GLN A 53 4.18 14.06 2.97
CA GLN A 53 3.29 15.15 2.58
C GLN A 53 3.59 15.60 1.14
N ASN A 54 2.56 15.83 0.33
CA ASN A 54 2.65 16.15 -1.11
C ASN A 54 3.31 15.09 -2.03
N LYS A 55 3.71 13.93 -1.52
CA LYS A 55 4.22 12.80 -2.33
C LYS A 55 3.31 11.56 -2.27
N GLY A 56 2.68 11.31 -1.12
CA GLY A 56 1.82 10.16 -0.91
C GLY A 56 2.49 9.04 -0.09
N TYR A 57 2.20 7.80 -0.45
CA TYR A 57 2.57 6.60 0.28
C TYR A 57 3.50 5.73 -0.55
N ARG A 58 4.48 5.12 0.11
CA ARG A 58 5.39 4.14 -0.49
C ARG A 58 5.57 2.98 0.47
N LEU A 59 5.52 1.77 -0.06
CA LEU A 59 5.95 0.59 0.69
C LEU A 59 7.48 0.56 0.70
N GLU A 60 8.07 0.62 1.90
CA GLU A 60 9.49 0.37 2.07
C GLU A 60 9.78 -1.11 1.84
N LYS A 61 10.98 -1.40 1.35
CA LYS A 61 11.46 -2.77 1.21
C LYS A 61 11.65 -3.33 2.61
N SER A 62 10.63 -3.99 3.13
CA SER A 62 10.63 -4.56 4.47
C SER A 62 10.67 -6.07 4.32
N ASP A 63 11.48 -6.74 5.13
CA ASP A 63 11.72 -8.18 5.14
C ASP A 63 10.49 -8.98 5.64
N VAL A 64 9.33 -8.33 5.73
CA VAL A 64 8.06 -8.97 6.08
C VAL A 64 7.68 -9.93 4.94
N LEU A 65 7.87 -11.22 5.22
CA LEU A 65 7.39 -12.37 4.45
C LEU A 65 5.85 -12.41 4.45
N SER A 66 5.23 -11.45 3.81
CA SER A 66 3.79 -11.49 3.57
C SER A 66 3.48 -12.34 2.35
N ALA A 67 2.41 -13.12 2.42
CA ALA A 67 1.98 -14.01 1.32
C ALA A 67 1.90 -13.28 -0.04
N GLU A 68 1.49 -12.02 -0.02
CA GLU A 68 1.41 -11.15 -1.21
C GLU A 68 2.79 -10.77 -1.77
N GLY A 69 3.80 -10.60 -0.91
CA GLY A 69 5.18 -10.33 -1.31
C GLY A 69 5.88 -11.56 -1.88
N ILE A 70 5.57 -12.75 -1.34
CA ILE A 70 6.07 -14.02 -1.86
C ILE A 70 5.50 -14.30 -3.26
N GLN A 71 4.22 -13.99 -3.49
CA GLN A 71 3.57 -14.22 -4.78
C GLN A 71 4.04 -13.26 -5.89
N LEU A 72 4.63 -12.11 -5.54
CA LEU A 72 5.20 -11.18 -6.52
C LEU A 72 6.65 -11.51 -6.91
N ALA A 73 7.32 -12.37 -6.13
CA ALA A 73 8.73 -12.74 -6.33
C ALA A 73 8.93 -14.00 -7.19
N LEU A 74 7.88 -14.52 -7.82
CA LEU A 74 7.88 -15.66 -8.75
C LEU A 74 7.42 -15.21 -10.14
#